data_AF-A0A257MV55-F1
#
_entry.id   AF-A0A257MV55-F1
#
_cell.length_a   1.000
_cell.length_b   1.000
_cell.length_c   1.000
_cell.angle_alpha   90.00
_cell.angle_beta   90.00
_cell.angle_gamma   90.00
#
_symmetry.space_group_name_H-M   'P 1'
#
loop_
_entity.id
_entity.type
_entity.pdbx_description
1 polymer ?
#
loop_
_entity_poly.entity_id
_entity_poly.type
_entity_poly.pdbx_seq_one_letter_code
_entity_poly.pdbx_strand_id
1 'polypeptide(L)'
;MLIYVHKSCSYCVPQTEAVQNITDEFNDKITVFEMSADDDARSEEAMQAYDPNGGTMYVPLTAVLTLGTNSDGEVVPVWHSTDQVTGDDWIKNYVEDAISQYDENSANWNP
;
A
#
# COMPACT_ATOMS: atom_id res chain seq x y z
N MET A 1 -1.60 4.60 4.95
CA MET A 1 -1.90 4.93 3.53
C MET A 1 -1.86 3.65 2.73
N LEU A 2 -2.76 3.46 1.76
CA LEU A 2 -2.76 2.30 0.86
C LEU A 2 -2.64 2.79 -0.59
N ILE A 3 -1.67 2.27 -1.32
CA ILE A 3 -1.48 2.48 -2.74
C ILE A 3 -1.88 1.20 -3.46
N TYR A 4 -2.71 1.33 -4.50
CA TYR A 4 -3.15 0.22 -5.32
C TYR A 4 -3.03 0.56 -6.79
N VAL A 5 -2.14 -0.14 -7.50
CA VAL A 5 -2.00 -0.03 -8.97
C VAL A 5 -2.54 -1.30 -9.60
N HIS A 6 -3.46 -1.14 -10.54
CA HIS A 6 -4.09 -2.27 -11.24
C HIS A 6 -4.35 -1.95 -12.70
N LYS A 7 -4.82 -2.95 -13.46
CA LYS A 7 -5.32 -2.77 -14.82
C LYS A 7 -6.53 -3.67 -15.03
N SER A 8 -7.14 -3.59 -16.19
CA SER A 8 -8.18 -4.55 -16.57
C SER A 8 -7.56 -5.95 -16.77
N CYS A 9 -7.54 -6.76 -15.71
CA CYS A 9 -7.03 -8.14 -15.69
C CYS A 9 -7.91 -9.03 -14.81
N SER A 10 -8.34 -10.18 -15.35
CA SER A 10 -9.15 -11.14 -14.61
C SER A 10 -8.44 -11.70 -13.37
N TYR A 11 -7.12 -11.84 -13.43
CA TYR A 11 -6.30 -12.24 -12.28
C TYR A 11 -6.37 -11.23 -11.13
N CYS A 12 -6.57 -9.95 -11.42
CA CYS A 12 -6.49 -8.87 -10.45
C CYS A 12 -7.80 -8.66 -9.67
N VAL A 13 -8.92 -9.16 -10.20
CA VAL A 13 -10.27 -8.99 -9.63
C VAL A 13 -10.32 -9.31 -8.13
N PRO A 14 -9.80 -10.45 -7.64
CA PRO A 14 -9.89 -10.75 -6.20
C PRO A 14 -9.09 -9.76 -5.34
N GLN A 15 -7.99 -9.21 -5.87
CA GLN A 15 -7.23 -8.19 -5.15
C GLN A 15 -7.96 -6.84 -5.16
N THR A 16 -8.63 -6.48 -6.26
CA THR A 16 -9.45 -5.27 -6.33
C THR A 16 -10.58 -5.32 -5.32
N GLU A 17 -11.29 -6.45 -5.23
CA GLU A 17 -12.36 -6.67 -4.26
C GLU A 17 -11.83 -6.57 -2.83
N ALA A 18 -10.68 -7.19 -2.53
CA ALA A 18 -10.06 -7.10 -1.22
C ALA A 18 -9.66 -5.66 -0.84
N VAL A 19 -9.06 -4.89 -1.76
CA VAL A 19 -8.74 -3.48 -1.51
C VAL A 19 -9.99 -2.64 -1.26
N GLN A 20 -11.09 -2.90 -1.98
CA GLN A 20 -12.36 -2.21 -1.78
C GLN A 20 -12.94 -2.51 -0.39
N ASN A 21 -12.98 -3.78 0.03
CA ASN A 21 -13.46 -4.17 1.36
C ASN A 21 -12.67 -3.46 2.47
N ILE A 22 -11.35 -3.39 2.34
CA ILE A 22 -10.48 -2.69 3.31
C ILE A 22 -10.70 -1.18 3.27
N THR A 23 -10.90 -0.60 2.09
CA THR A 23 -11.22 0.82 1.96
C THR A 23 -12.51 1.15 2.69
N ASP A 24 -13.54 0.32 2.54
CA ASP A 24 -14.82 0.50 3.21
C ASP A 24 -14.72 0.30 4.73
N GLU A 25 -13.98 -0.72 5.20
CA GLU A 25 -13.80 -1.01 6.63
C GLU A 25 -13.00 0.11 7.34
N PHE A 26 -12.02 0.71 6.67
CA PHE A 26 -11.08 1.67 7.25
C PHE A 26 -11.18 3.10 6.68
N ASN A 27 -12.28 3.45 6.02
CA ASN A 27 -12.47 4.71 5.27
C ASN A 27 -12.05 5.99 6.03
N ASP A 28 -12.33 6.06 7.33
CA ASP A 28 -11.99 7.22 8.17
C ASP A 28 -10.58 7.17 8.79
N LYS A 29 -9.83 6.08 8.56
CA LYS A 29 -8.51 5.83 9.16
C LYS A 29 -7.38 5.82 8.15
N ILE A 30 -7.66 5.51 6.90
CA ILE A 30 -6.63 5.42 5.85
C ILE A 30 -6.99 6.27 4.63
N THR A 31 -5.96 6.80 3.98
CA THR A 31 -6.07 7.32 2.62
C THR A 31 -5.71 6.23 1.63
N VAL A 32 -6.55 6.07 0.61
CA VAL A 32 -6.35 5.10 -0.48
C VAL A 32 -6.08 5.84 -1.79
N PHE A 33 -5.03 5.42 -2.49
CA PHE A 33 -4.68 5.89 -3.83
C PHE A 33 -4.78 4.73 -4.81
N GLU A 34 -5.89 4.68 -5.52
CA GLU A 34 -6.12 3.75 -6.62
C GLU A 34 -5.66 4.37 -7.94
N MET A 35 -4.92 3.60 -8.75
CA MET A 35 -4.33 4.02 -10.02
C MET A 35 -4.48 2.92 -11.08
N SER A 36 -4.94 3.30 -12.27
CA SER A 36 -4.88 2.44 -13.46
C SER A 36 -3.47 2.49 -14.05
N ALA A 37 -2.86 1.33 -14.26
CA ALA A 37 -1.57 1.21 -14.95
C ALA A 37 -1.66 1.58 -16.44
N ASP A 38 -2.87 1.60 -17.02
CA ASP A 38 -3.07 1.94 -18.42
C ASP A 38 -3.30 3.45 -18.64
N ASP A 39 -3.87 4.15 -17.63
CA ASP A 39 -4.41 5.51 -17.81
C ASP A 39 -3.93 6.54 -16.76
N ASP A 40 -3.32 6.11 -15.66
CA ASP A 40 -2.84 7.02 -14.60
C ASP A 40 -1.33 7.23 -14.69
N ALA A 41 -0.92 8.47 -14.98
CA ALA A 41 0.49 8.83 -15.11
C ALA A 41 1.32 8.62 -13.83
N ARG A 42 0.68 8.51 -12.66
CA ARG A 42 1.35 8.25 -11.38
C ARG A 42 1.70 6.77 -11.18
N SER A 43 1.10 5.88 -11.97
CA SER A 43 1.26 4.44 -11.81
C SER A 43 2.70 3.97 -12.03
N GLU A 44 3.41 4.55 -13.01
CA GLU A 44 4.82 4.22 -13.30
C GLU A 44 5.72 4.57 -12.11
N GLU A 45 5.57 5.77 -11.54
CA GLU A 45 6.31 6.21 -10.36
C GLU A 45 6.01 5.32 -9.15
N ALA A 46 4.73 4.99 -8.92
CA ALA A 46 4.33 4.12 -7.83
C ALA A 46 4.90 2.71 -7.98
N MET A 47 4.88 2.14 -9.19
CA MET A 47 5.46 0.83 -9.44
C MET A 47 6.99 0.85 -9.30
N GLN A 48 7.66 1.91 -9.76
CA GLN A 48 9.11 2.04 -9.59
C GLN A 48 9.52 2.17 -8.10
N ALA A 49 8.72 2.87 -7.30
CA ALA A 49 9.03 3.10 -5.89
C ALA A 49 8.69 1.92 -4.98
N TYR A 50 7.59 1.21 -5.25
CA TYR A 50 7.01 0.24 -4.31
C TYR A 50 6.99 -1.21 -4.80
N ASP A 51 7.47 -1.52 -6.00
CA ASP A 51 7.63 -2.92 -6.44
C ASP A 51 8.61 -3.67 -5.50
N PRO A 52 8.14 -4.72 -4.79
CA PRO A 52 8.96 -5.45 -3.82
C PRO A 52 10.08 -6.28 -4.47
N ASN A 53 9.94 -6.63 -5.75
CA ASN A 53 10.89 -7.48 -6.48
C ASN A 53 11.92 -6.65 -7.26
N GLY A 54 11.56 -5.41 -7.57
CA GLY A 54 12.34 -4.54 -8.44
C GLY A 54 12.46 -5.06 -9.87
N GLY A 55 12.88 -4.18 -10.78
CA GLY A 55 13.07 -4.55 -12.18
C GLY A 55 11.77 -4.57 -12.97
N THR A 56 11.25 -5.77 -13.30
CA THR A 56 10.03 -5.87 -14.12
C THR A 56 8.80 -5.62 -13.24
N MET A 57 8.12 -4.51 -13.49
CA MET A 57 6.92 -4.11 -12.76
C MET A 57 5.71 -4.97 -13.15
N TYR A 58 5.06 -5.57 -12.16
CA TYR A 58 3.83 -6.35 -12.32
C TYR A 58 2.64 -5.69 -11.61
N VAL A 59 1.44 -6.02 -12.10
CA VAL A 59 0.16 -5.65 -11.47
C VAL A 59 -0.63 -6.92 -11.14
N PRO A 60 -1.41 -6.94 -10.05
CA PRO A 60 -1.71 -5.80 -9.17
C PRO A 60 -0.57 -5.48 -8.20
N LEU A 61 -0.24 -4.20 -8.01
CA LEU A 61 0.65 -3.75 -6.95
C LEU A 61 -0.19 -3.19 -5.81
N THR A 62 0.03 -3.70 -4.60
CA THR A 62 -0.53 -3.14 -3.37
C THR A 62 0.62 -2.75 -2.46
N ALA A 63 0.62 -1.52 -1.96
CA ALA A 63 1.57 -1.05 -0.96
C ALA A 63 0.84 -0.39 0.21
N VAL A 64 1.19 -0.78 1.44
CA VAL A 64 0.67 -0.18 2.67
C VAL A 64 1.81 0.59 3.33
N LEU A 65 1.64 1.90 3.46
CA LEU A 65 2.65 2.83 3.93
C LEU A 65 2.25 3.44 5.27
N THR A 66 3.26 3.64 6.13
CA THR A 66 3.13 4.26 7.44
C THR A 66 4.45 4.92 7.88
N LEU A 67 4.49 5.38 9.13
CA LEU A 67 5.70 5.84 9.81
C LEU A 67 6.20 4.75 10.75
N GLY A 68 7.48 4.45 10.72
CA GLY A 68 8.14 3.51 11.64
C GLY A 68 9.51 4.03 12.06
N THR A 69 10.14 3.36 13.03
CA THR A 69 11.48 3.73 13.50
C THR A 69 12.54 2.89 12.79
N ASN A 70 13.57 3.53 12.22
CA ASN A 70 14.70 2.84 11.59
C ASN A 70 15.73 2.31 12.62
N SER A 71 16.81 1.68 12.15
CA SER A 71 17.87 1.14 13.03
C SER A 71 18.60 2.18 13.86
N ASP A 72 18.54 3.45 13.46
CA ASP A 72 19.21 4.58 14.11
C ASP A 72 18.28 5.30 15.11
N GLY A 73 17.04 4.83 15.26
CA GLY A 73 16.05 5.42 16.16
C GLY A 73 15.29 6.61 15.55
N GLU A 74 15.45 6.88 14.25
CA GLU A 74 14.75 7.95 13.56
C GLU A 74 13.40 7.46 13.02
N VAL A 75 12.36 8.27 13.20
CA VAL A 75 11.07 8.02 12.56
C VAL A 75 11.21 8.31 11.07
N VAL A 76 10.82 7.37 10.21
CA VAL A 76 10.89 7.44 8.76
C VAL A 76 9.65 6.82 8.10
N PRO A 77 9.35 7.15 6.83
CA PRO A 77 8.37 6.41 6.06
C PRO A 77 8.82 4.96 5.85
N VAL A 78 7.92 4.02 6.12
CA VAL A 78 8.12 2.58 5.90
C VAL A 78 6.90 2.00 5.18
N TRP A 79 7.09 0.89 4.47
CA TRP A 79 6.01 0.24 3.74
C TRP A 79 6.19 -1.27 3.65
N HIS A 80 5.06 -1.95 3.45
CA HIS A 80 5.00 -3.32 2.95
C HIS A 80 4.29 -3.31 1.60
N SER A 81 4.82 -4.05 0.62
CA SER A 81 4.22 -4.14 -0.70
C SER A 81 4.23 -5.56 -1.27
N THR A 82 3.34 -5.79 -2.22
CA THR A 82 3.18 -7.05 -2.96
C THR A 82 2.71 -6.76 -4.38
N ASP A 83 3.21 -7.54 -5.34
CA ASP A 83 2.73 -7.57 -6.73
C ASP A 83 1.81 -8.78 -7.01
N GLN A 84 1.33 -9.45 -5.94
CA GLN A 84 0.51 -10.65 -5.98
C GLN A 84 -0.91 -10.39 -5.51
N VAL A 85 -1.81 -11.33 -5.82
CA VAL A 85 -3.14 -11.40 -5.21
C VAL A 85 -3.01 -12.06 -3.84
N THR A 86 -3.24 -11.29 -2.77
CA THR A 86 -3.06 -11.72 -1.37
C THR A 86 -4.38 -11.84 -0.60
N GLY A 87 -5.43 -11.11 -1.02
CA GLY A 87 -6.75 -11.14 -0.40
C GLY A 87 -6.87 -10.30 0.89
N ASP A 88 -8.08 -10.26 1.46
CA ASP A 88 -8.45 -9.37 2.57
C ASP A 88 -7.56 -9.51 3.80
N ASP A 89 -7.31 -10.73 4.26
CA ASP A 89 -6.59 -11.00 5.50
C ASP A 89 -5.18 -10.39 5.50
N TRP A 90 -4.47 -10.49 4.36
CA TRP A 90 -3.13 -9.95 4.23
C TRP A 90 -3.16 -8.43 4.26
N ILE A 91 -4.04 -7.80 3.48
CA ILE A 91 -4.14 -6.33 3.41
C ILE A 91 -4.57 -5.79 4.77
N LYS A 92 -5.56 -6.41 5.41
CA LYS A 92 -6.05 -6.05 6.74
C LYS A 92 -4.94 -6.07 7.78
N ASN A 93 -4.19 -7.16 7.86
CA ASN A 93 -3.11 -7.29 8.84
C ASN A 93 -2.09 -6.16 8.71
N TYR A 94 -1.68 -5.80 7.48
CA TYR A 94 -0.74 -4.71 7.27
C TYR A 94 -1.36 -3.31 7.43
N VAL A 95 -2.65 -3.14 7.16
CA VAL A 95 -3.34 -1.87 7.44
C VAL A 95 -3.49 -1.64 8.95
N GLU A 96 -3.84 -2.67 9.72
CA GLU A 96 -3.92 -2.59 11.18
C GLU A 96 -2.56 -2.31 11.81
N ASP A 97 -1.50 -3.01 11.36
CA ASP A 97 -0.12 -2.71 11.78
C ASP A 97 0.28 -1.28 11.40
N ALA A 98 -0.01 -0.85 10.18
CA ALA A 98 0.28 0.50 9.72
C ALA A 98 -0.40 1.58 10.56
N ILE A 99 -1.64 1.36 10.99
CA ILE A 99 -2.35 2.27 11.90
C ILE A 99 -1.65 2.32 13.26
N SER A 100 -1.31 1.16 13.85
CA SER A 100 -0.59 1.11 15.14
C SER A 100 0.74 1.85 15.08
N GLN A 101 1.53 1.60 14.02
CA GLN A 101 2.81 2.25 13.79
C GLN A 101 2.64 3.77 13.64
N TYR A 102 1.62 4.22 12.91
CA TYR A 102 1.37 5.65 12.75
C TYR A 102 1.01 6.32 14.09
N ASP A 103 0.14 5.70 14.88
CA ASP A 103 -0.28 6.22 16.18
C ASP A 103 0.91 6.34 17.16
N GLU A 104 1.84 5.39 17.13
CA GLU A 104 3.05 5.40 17.96
C GLU A 104 4.09 6.44 17.51
N ASN A 105 4.29 6.60 16.20
CA ASN A 105 5.44 7.33 15.66
C ASN A 105 5.11 8.77 15.23
N SER A 106 3.85 9.08 14.92
CA SER A 106 3.46 10.37 14.30
C SER A 106 3.82 11.60 15.13
N ALA A 107 3.80 11.51 16.47
CA ALA A 107 4.17 12.63 17.34
C ALA A 107 5.67 13.01 17.27
N ASN A 108 6.52 12.07 16.85
CA ASN A 108 7.97 12.24 16.76
C ASN A 108 8.44 12.44 15.32
N TRP A 109 7.52 12.51 14.36
CA TRP A 109 7.84 12.76 12.97
C TRP A 109 8.09 14.24 12.72
N ASN A 110 9.28 14.57 12.20
CA ASN A 110 9.66 15.92 11.80
C ASN A 110 10.04 15.94 10.31
N PRO A 111 9.10 16.26 9.41
CA PRO A 111 9.26 16.18 7.95
C PRO A 111 10.24 17.20 7.37
#